data_AF-A0AAV1RQV9-F1
#
_entry.id   AF-A0AAV1RQV9-F1
#
_cell.length_a   1.000
_cell.length_b   1.000
_cell.length_c   1.000
_cell.angle_alpha   90.00
_cell.angle_beta   90.00
_cell.angle_gamma   90.00
#
_symmetry.space_group_name_H-M   'P 1'
#
loop_
_entity.id
_entity.type
_entity.pdbx_description
1 polymer ?
#
loop_
_entity_poly.entity_id
_entity_poly.type
_entity_poly.pdbx_seq_one_letter_code
_entity_poly.pdbx_strand_id
1 'polypeptide(L)'
;MDSEAAGGIRSELVSSEYIRVPELVKYIYQGDSNSVGNLLQEHPDVINAKITSLGTTALHVATIAGQVEIGTKLMELMSPEALAIQNVYGRAALHYCSSTRMARYMVEKNENLVTIADKWRIIPVVSTSQWAKTDLTVYLLSKTPFQLLSGENIGNGSLLLQWAVMSKMFGKSCTPSLLALMFY
;
A
#
# COMPACT_ATOMS: atom_id res chain seq x y z
N MET A 1 49.53 -0.96 6.58
CA MET A 1 48.51 -1.17 7.63
C MET A 1 47.36 -0.24 7.32
N ASP A 2 46.12 -0.71 7.49
CA ASP A 2 44.84 0.05 7.39
C ASP A 2 43.92 -0.25 6.18
N SER A 3 43.86 -1.49 5.68
CA SER A 3 42.83 -1.89 4.68
C SER A 3 41.93 -3.06 5.07
N GLU A 4 42.03 -3.63 6.28
CA GLU A 4 41.22 -4.80 6.70
C GLU A 4 39.98 -4.45 7.53
N ALA A 5 39.82 -3.22 8.04
CA ALA A 5 38.70 -2.86 8.91
C ALA A 5 37.36 -2.62 8.16
N ALA A 6 37.40 -2.24 6.88
CA ALA A 6 36.20 -1.87 6.12
C ALA A 6 35.36 -3.07 5.64
N GLY A 7 35.97 -4.26 5.52
CA GLY A 7 35.30 -5.48 5.08
C GLY A 7 34.37 -6.07 6.14
N GLY A 8 34.80 -6.07 7.41
CA GLY A 8 34.01 -6.61 8.54
C GLY A 8 32.77 -5.77 8.85
N ILE A 9 32.92 -4.44 8.89
CA ILE A 9 31.81 -3.52 9.19
C ILE A 9 30.69 -3.64 8.14
N ARG A 10 31.04 -3.79 6.86
CA ARG A 10 30.05 -3.90 5.77
C ARG A 10 29.29 -5.23 5.81
N SER A 11 29.93 -6.35 6.19
CA SER A 11 29.24 -7.64 6.36
C SER A 11 28.34 -7.66 7.61
N GLU A 12 28.75 -7.00 8.68
CA GLU A 12 28.01 -6.94 9.94
C GLU A 12 26.78 -6.03 9.80
N LEU A 13 26.92 -4.88 9.14
CA LEU A 13 25.80 -3.99 8.76
C LEU A 13 24.74 -4.71 7.90
N VAL A 14 25.17 -5.50 6.91
CA VAL A 14 24.27 -6.29 6.05
C VAL A 14 23.56 -7.38 6.85
N SER A 15 24.24 -8.08 7.77
CA SER A 15 23.60 -9.08 8.64
C SER A 15 22.59 -8.46 9.61
N SER A 16 22.88 -7.26 10.08
CA SER A 16 22.03 -6.52 11.01
C SER A 16 20.79 -5.99 10.29
N GLU A 17 20.92 -5.53 9.03
CA GLU A 17 19.79 -5.12 8.18
C GLU A 17 18.90 -6.30 7.82
N TYR A 18 19.51 -7.47 7.61
CA TYR A 18 18.83 -8.72 7.32
C TYR A 18 17.97 -9.25 8.49
N ILE A 19 18.30 -8.93 9.75
CA ILE A 19 17.51 -9.35 10.92
C ILE A 19 16.36 -8.37 11.19
N ARG A 20 16.61 -7.06 11.06
CA ARG A 20 15.64 -6.00 11.41
C ARG A 20 14.41 -5.97 10.53
N VAL A 21 14.59 -6.14 9.22
CA VAL A 21 13.49 -6.05 8.26
C VAL A 21 12.43 -7.15 8.51
N PRO A 22 12.80 -8.43 8.68
CA PRO A 22 11.88 -9.48 9.09
C PRO A 22 11.17 -9.21 10.42
N GLU A 23 11.86 -8.66 11.41
CA GLU A 23 11.27 -8.31 12.72
C GLU A 23 10.23 -7.19 12.59
N LEU A 24 10.55 -6.12 11.87
CA LEU A 24 9.61 -5.03 11.59
C LEU A 24 8.34 -5.55 10.92
N VAL A 25 8.48 -6.37 9.87
CA VAL A 25 7.34 -6.98 9.17
C VAL A 25 6.52 -7.83 10.13
N LYS A 26 7.18 -8.65 10.97
CA LYS A 26 6.52 -9.49 11.98
C LYS A 26 5.74 -8.64 12.99
N TYR A 27 6.33 -7.60 13.56
CA TYR A 27 5.66 -6.72 14.53
C TYR A 27 4.46 -6.01 13.92
N ILE A 28 4.58 -5.56 12.66
CA ILE A 28 3.45 -4.99 11.92
C ILE A 28 2.32 -6.01 11.83
N TYR A 29 2.55 -7.23 11.35
CA TYR A 29 1.50 -8.25 11.26
C TYR A 29 0.88 -8.59 12.62
N GLN A 30 1.66 -8.57 13.69
CA GLN A 30 1.20 -8.81 15.06
C GLN A 30 0.42 -7.62 15.66
N GLY A 31 0.48 -6.43 15.06
CA GLY A 31 -0.11 -5.22 15.62
C GLY A 31 0.67 -4.66 16.81
N ASP A 32 1.94 -5.05 16.97
CA ASP A 32 2.79 -4.57 18.06
C ASP A 32 3.33 -3.16 17.76
N SER A 33 2.47 -2.19 18.00
CA SER A 33 2.72 -0.76 17.80
C SER A 33 3.90 -0.21 18.60
N ASN A 34 4.24 -0.84 19.74
CA ASN A 34 5.35 -0.43 20.58
C ASN A 34 6.68 -0.93 20.01
N SER A 35 6.76 -2.22 19.66
CA SER A 35 7.96 -2.79 19.04
C SER A 35 8.28 -2.14 17.69
N VAL A 36 7.26 -1.82 16.89
CA VAL A 36 7.46 -1.01 15.67
C VAL A 36 8.04 0.36 16.01
N GLY A 37 7.48 1.05 17.00
CA GLY A 37 7.97 2.37 17.43
C GLY A 37 9.43 2.35 17.89
N ASN A 38 9.79 1.37 18.73
CA ASN A 38 11.15 1.21 19.23
C ASN A 38 12.15 0.94 18.08
N LEU A 39 11.81 0.02 17.17
CA LEU A 39 12.67 -0.30 16.03
C LEU A 39 12.87 0.92 15.12
N LEU A 40 11.83 1.71 14.87
CA LEU A 40 11.93 2.94 14.07
C LEU A 40 12.75 4.03 14.76
N GLN A 41 12.77 4.09 16.10
CA GLN A 41 13.62 5.02 16.84
C GLN A 41 15.10 4.61 16.75
N GLU A 42 15.39 3.31 16.85
CA GLU A 42 16.74 2.78 16.72
C GLU A 42 17.25 2.86 15.27
N HIS A 43 16.35 2.70 14.29
CA HIS A 43 16.67 2.61 12.87
C HIS A 43 15.72 3.45 12.02
N PRO A 44 15.85 4.78 12.03
CA PRO A 44 14.96 5.67 11.29
C PRO A 44 15.07 5.53 9.76
N ASP A 45 16.16 4.95 9.26
CA ASP A 45 16.39 4.70 7.83
C ASP A 45 15.36 3.73 7.21
N VAL A 46 14.76 2.85 8.01
CA VAL A 46 13.83 1.83 7.52
C VAL A 46 12.43 2.38 7.22
N ILE A 47 12.10 3.59 7.67
CA ILE A 47 10.73 4.16 7.56
C ILE A 47 10.22 4.22 6.11
N ASN A 48 11.10 4.58 5.19
CA ASN A 48 10.81 4.71 3.76
C ASN A 48 11.46 3.58 2.93
N ALA A 49 12.18 2.67 3.58
CA ALA A 49 12.90 1.61 2.89
C ALA A 49 11.94 0.63 2.21
N LYS A 50 12.44 0.02 1.13
CA LYS A 50 11.78 -1.10 0.46
C LYS A 50 12.19 -2.38 1.18
N ILE A 51 11.35 -2.83 2.10
CA ILE A 51 11.64 -3.88 3.08
C ILE A 51 11.24 -5.29 2.64
N THR A 52 10.80 -5.48 1.39
CA THR A 52 10.50 -6.82 0.85
C THR A 52 11.06 -6.97 -0.56
N SER A 53 11.15 -8.21 -1.04
CA SER A 53 11.52 -8.53 -2.43
C SER A 53 10.58 -7.92 -3.47
N LEU A 54 9.32 -7.64 -3.09
CA LEU A 54 8.35 -6.93 -3.92
C LEU A 54 8.52 -5.41 -3.87
N GLY A 55 9.55 -4.91 -3.19
CA GLY A 55 9.83 -3.49 -3.05
C GLY A 55 8.78 -2.74 -2.24
N THR A 56 8.09 -3.41 -1.31
CA THR A 56 7.06 -2.79 -0.46
C THR A 56 7.69 -2.12 0.75
N THR A 57 7.12 -0.99 1.18
CA THR A 57 7.53 -0.29 2.41
C THR A 57 6.77 -0.81 3.64
N ALA A 58 7.17 -0.38 4.85
CA ALA A 58 6.42 -0.65 6.08
C ALA A 58 4.94 -0.22 5.98
N LEU A 59 4.66 0.92 5.33
CA LEU A 59 3.29 1.41 5.14
C LEU A 59 2.45 0.48 4.26
N HIS A 60 3.02 -0.14 3.23
CA HIS A 60 2.31 -1.15 2.43
C HIS A 60 1.94 -2.36 3.29
N VAL A 61 2.88 -2.86 4.07
CA VAL A 61 2.67 -4.04 4.94
C VAL A 61 1.58 -3.73 5.98
N ALA A 62 1.66 -2.58 6.65
CA ALA A 62 0.64 -2.15 7.61
C ALA A 62 -0.73 -2.00 6.96
N THR A 63 -0.77 -1.49 5.72
CA THR A 63 -2.01 -1.32 4.97
C THR A 63 -2.65 -2.66 4.61
N ILE A 64 -1.86 -3.60 4.09
CA ILE A 64 -2.28 -4.95 3.72
C ILE A 64 -2.73 -5.73 4.97
N ALA A 65 -2.02 -5.57 6.09
CA ALA A 65 -2.35 -6.20 7.37
C ALA A 65 -3.57 -5.55 8.07
N GLY A 66 -4.09 -4.43 7.57
CA GLY A 66 -5.21 -3.71 8.18
C GLY A 66 -4.86 -3.01 9.51
N GLN A 67 -3.57 -2.77 9.75
CA GLN A 67 -3.05 -2.24 11.02
C GLN A 67 -3.13 -0.72 11.03
N VAL A 68 -4.34 -0.20 11.23
CA VAL A 68 -4.61 1.24 11.09
C VAL A 68 -3.81 2.09 12.07
N GLU A 69 -3.62 1.66 13.32
CA GLU A 69 -2.84 2.42 14.30
C GLU A 69 -1.37 2.54 13.89
N ILE A 70 -0.75 1.42 13.51
CA ILE A 70 0.64 1.39 13.02
C ILE A 70 0.76 2.20 11.73
N GLY A 71 -0.19 2.05 10.80
CA GLY A 71 -0.23 2.83 9.57
C GLY A 71 -0.28 4.33 9.83
N THR A 72 -1.09 4.78 10.79
CA THR A 72 -1.15 6.19 11.20
C THR A 72 0.19 6.67 11.77
N LYS A 73 0.82 5.92 12.68
CA LYS A 73 2.15 6.27 13.23
C LYS A 73 3.22 6.36 12.14
N LEU A 74 3.23 5.41 11.20
CA LEU A 74 4.15 5.45 10.06
C LEU A 74 3.92 6.72 9.24
N MET A 75 2.66 7.02 8.90
CA MET A 75 2.33 8.20 8.13
C MET A 75 2.68 9.50 8.85
N GLU A 76 2.62 9.58 10.18
CA GLU A 76 3.07 10.76 10.94
C GLU A 76 4.56 11.05 10.72
N LEU A 77 5.38 10.01 10.62
CA LEU A 77 6.83 10.10 10.43
C LEU A 77 7.27 10.28 8.97
N MET A 78 6.40 9.94 8.01
CA MET A 78 6.71 10.01 6.58
C MET A 78 6.41 11.40 5.98
N SER A 79 7.13 11.78 4.92
CA SER A 79 6.77 12.93 4.09
C SER A 79 5.62 12.58 3.13
N PRO A 80 4.86 13.57 2.60
CA PRO A 80 3.85 13.33 1.57
C PRO A 80 4.36 12.50 0.39
N GLU A 81 5.58 12.77 -0.08
CA GLU A 81 6.20 12.08 -1.22
C GLU A 81 6.53 10.63 -0.87
N ALA A 82 6.91 10.35 0.38
CA ALA A 82 7.20 8.99 0.83
C ALA A 82 5.93 8.11 0.84
N LEU A 83 4.74 8.68 1.05
CA LEU A 83 3.47 7.93 0.92
C LEU A 83 3.24 7.45 -0.54
N ALA A 84 3.87 8.11 -1.52
CA ALA A 84 3.75 7.79 -2.94
C ALA A 84 4.78 6.75 -3.42
N ILE A 85 5.66 6.23 -2.54
CA ILE A 85 6.60 5.17 -2.91
C ILE A 85 5.83 3.97 -3.47
N GLN A 86 6.21 3.55 -4.68
CA GLN A 86 5.61 2.43 -5.38
C GLN A 86 6.45 1.15 -5.24
N ASN A 87 5.75 0.03 -5.05
CA ASN A 87 6.34 -1.31 -5.10
C ASN A 87 6.67 -1.73 -6.56
N VAL A 88 7.14 -2.97 -6.76
CA VAL A 88 7.51 -3.47 -8.10
C VAL A 88 6.35 -3.52 -9.10
N TYR A 89 5.11 -3.43 -8.63
CA TYR A 89 3.91 -3.40 -9.47
C TYR A 89 3.47 -1.97 -9.85
N GLY A 90 4.19 -0.94 -9.39
CA GLY A 90 3.75 0.44 -9.53
C GLY A 90 2.66 0.82 -8.53
N ARG A 91 2.42 0.03 -7.48
CA ARG A 91 1.37 0.30 -6.50
C ARG A 91 1.97 0.99 -5.28
N ALA A 92 1.38 2.12 -4.90
CA ALA A 92 1.54 2.74 -3.59
C ALA A 92 0.62 2.06 -2.55
N ALA A 93 0.84 2.32 -1.26
CA ALA A 93 0.08 1.70 -0.18
C ALA A 93 -1.45 1.86 -0.33
N LEU A 94 -1.92 3.00 -0.83
CA LEU A 94 -3.36 3.29 -1.05
C LEU A 94 -4.07 2.25 -1.94
N HIS A 95 -3.35 1.59 -2.86
CA HIS A 95 -3.93 0.53 -3.73
C HIS A 95 -4.40 -0.70 -2.93
N TYR A 96 -3.87 -0.88 -1.73
CA TYR A 96 -4.15 -2.02 -0.86
C TYR A 96 -5.06 -1.66 0.31
N CYS A 97 -5.53 -0.40 0.39
CA CYS A 97 -6.35 0.05 1.50
C CYS A 97 -7.67 -0.72 1.58
N SER A 98 -8.01 -1.14 2.79
CA SER A 98 -9.31 -1.71 3.15
C SER A 98 -10.08 -0.86 4.16
N SER A 99 -9.41 0.15 4.75
CA SER A 99 -9.94 1.04 5.77
C SER A 99 -10.13 2.45 5.23
N THR A 100 -11.37 2.95 5.27
CA THR A 100 -11.69 4.34 4.92
C THR A 100 -10.94 5.34 5.80
N ARG A 101 -10.72 5.02 7.08
CA ARG A 101 -9.96 5.89 8.00
C ARG A 101 -8.51 6.07 7.55
N MET A 102 -7.86 4.97 7.19
CA MET A 102 -6.47 4.99 6.74
C MET A 102 -6.33 5.69 5.37
N ALA A 103 -7.25 5.41 4.45
CA ALA A 103 -7.27 6.07 3.15
C ALA A 103 -7.48 7.58 3.26
N ARG A 104 -8.35 8.04 4.17
CA ARG A 104 -8.53 9.47 4.45
C ARG A 104 -7.24 10.13 4.88
N TYR A 105 -6.55 9.55 5.85
CA TYR A 105 -5.28 10.08 6.34
C TYR A 105 -4.22 10.14 5.21
N MET A 106 -4.12 9.09 4.39
CA MET A 106 -3.20 9.07 3.25
C MET A 106 -3.50 10.21 2.26
N VAL A 107 -4.77 10.36 1.86
CA VAL A 107 -5.18 11.34 0.84
C VAL A 107 -5.15 12.78 1.38
N GLU A 108 -5.43 12.99 2.67
CA GLU A 108 -5.26 14.29 3.34
C GLU A 108 -3.79 14.72 3.37
N LYS A 109 -2.87 13.77 3.57
CA LYS A 109 -1.43 14.05 3.60
C LYS A 109 -0.82 14.17 2.20
N ASN A 110 -1.33 13.44 1.21
CA ASN A 110 -0.95 13.54 -0.19
C ASN A 110 -2.14 13.24 -1.11
N GLU A 111 -2.75 14.29 -1.66
CA GLU A 111 -3.93 14.16 -2.52
C GLU A 111 -3.62 13.45 -3.85
N ASN A 112 -2.38 13.53 -4.34
CA ASN A 112 -1.97 12.91 -5.61
C ASN A 112 -1.93 11.38 -5.55
N LEU A 113 -2.02 10.78 -4.35
CA LEU A 113 -2.04 9.32 -4.22
C LEU A 113 -3.19 8.69 -5.01
N VAL A 114 -4.33 9.38 -5.14
CA VAL A 114 -5.51 8.87 -5.87
C VAL A 114 -5.29 8.80 -7.38
N THR A 115 -4.26 9.48 -7.91
CA THR A 115 -3.95 9.51 -9.34
C THR A 115 -2.80 8.56 -9.71
N ILE A 116 -2.12 7.96 -8.74
CA ILE A 116 -1.02 7.03 -9.00
C ILE A 116 -1.59 5.76 -9.64
N ALA A 117 -1.28 5.55 -10.90
CA ALA A 117 -1.66 4.34 -11.61
C ALA A 117 -0.55 3.29 -11.51
N ASP A 118 -0.95 2.02 -11.35
CA ASP A 118 -0.04 0.90 -11.38
C ASP A 118 0.46 0.58 -12.81
N LYS A 119 1.29 -0.44 -12.96
CA LYS A 119 1.83 -0.85 -14.28
C LYS A 119 0.76 -1.24 -15.31
N TRP A 120 -0.46 -1.55 -14.87
CA TRP A 120 -1.61 -1.85 -15.72
C TRP A 120 -2.56 -0.65 -15.86
N ARG A 121 -2.11 0.54 -15.46
CA ARG A 121 -2.87 1.79 -15.48
C ARG A 121 -4.08 1.79 -14.54
N ILE A 122 -4.11 0.88 -13.56
CA ILE A 122 -5.17 0.79 -12.56
C ILE A 122 -4.88 1.78 -11.44
N ILE A 123 -5.85 2.63 -11.15
CA ILE A 123 -5.79 3.63 -10.06
C ILE A 123 -6.32 3.04 -8.73
N PRO A 124 -6.08 3.68 -7.57
CA PRO A 124 -6.42 3.11 -6.28
C PRO A 124 -7.90 2.81 -6.09
N VAL A 125 -8.81 3.69 -6.53
CA VAL A 125 -10.26 3.47 -6.38
C VAL A 125 -10.74 2.18 -7.06
N VAL A 126 -10.12 1.81 -8.19
CA VAL A 126 -10.45 0.56 -8.89
C VAL A 126 -9.88 -0.63 -8.11
N SER A 127 -8.64 -0.53 -7.63
CA SER A 127 -7.99 -1.59 -6.83
C SER A 127 -8.75 -1.89 -5.53
N THR A 128 -9.22 -0.87 -4.82
CA THR A 128 -9.94 -1.05 -3.55
C THR A 128 -11.36 -1.58 -3.74
N SER A 129 -11.99 -1.31 -4.89
CA SER A 129 -13.37 -1.72 -5.18
C SER A 129 -13.55 -3.24 -5.33
N GLN A 130 -12.47 -3.96 -5.63
CA GLN A 130 -12.45 -5.43 -5.65
C GLN A 130 -12.87 -6.03 -4.28
N TRP A 131 -12.68 -5.29 -3.18
CA TRP A 131 -12.90 -5.75 -1.81
C TRP A 131 -14.28 -5.36 -1.23
N ALA A 132 -15.19 -4.85 -2.06
CA ALA A 132 -16.60 -4.53 -1.71
C ALA A 132 -16.78 -3.56 -0.52
N LYS A 133 -15.86 -2.61 -0.32
CA LYS A 133 -15.95 -1.61 0.75
C LYS A 133 -16.59 -0.32 0.26
N THR A 134 -17.93 -0.27 0.31
CA THR A 134 -18.73 0.84 -0.24
C THR A 134 -18.25 2.22 0.20
N ASP A 135 -18.01 2.44 1.50
CA ASP A 135 -17.59 3.75 2.00
C ASP A 135 -16.21 4.19 1.50
N LEU A 136 -15.27 3.24 1.40
CA LEU A 136 -13.92 3.51 0.90
C LEU A 136 -13.96 3.84 -0.59
N THR A 137 -14.70 3.04 -1.37
CA THR A 137 -14.87 3.28 -2.81
C THR A 137 -15.56 4.62 -3.06
N VAL A 138 -16.64 4.94 -2.35
CA VAL A 138 -17.33 6.24 -2.48
C VAL A 138 -16.39 7.38 -2.12
N TYR A 139 -15.63 7.25 -1.03
CA TYR A 139 -14.66 8.25 -0.63
C TYR A 139 -13.58 8.47 -1.72
N LEU A 140 -12.92 7.41 -2.17
CA LEU A 140 -11.86 7.53 -3.18
C LEU A 140 -12.40 8.02 -4.52
N LEU A 141 -13.60 7.59 -4.91
CA LEU A 141 -14.27 8.09 -6.11
C LEU A 141 -14.50 9.61 -6.03
N SER A 142 -14.94 10.12 -4.87
CA SER A 142 -15.12 11.57 -4.65
C SER A 142 -13.82 12.37 -4.72
N LYS A 143 -12.66 11.72 -4.56
CA LYS A 143 -11.33 12.33 -4.62
C LYS A 143 -10.63 12.11 -5.96
N THR A 144 -11.13 11.19 -6.79
CA THR A 144 -10.50 10.83 -8.06
C THR A 144 -10.95 11.79 -9.17
N PRO A 145 -10.02 12.46 -9.89
CA PRO A 145 -10.37 13.27 -11.05
C PRO A 145 -11.14 12.46 -12.11
N PHE A 146 -12.26 13.02 -12.58
CA PHE A 146 -13.16 12.35 -13.52
C PHE A 146 -12.47 11.90 -14.83
N GLN A 147 -11.46 12.64 -15.28
CA GLN A 147 -10.67 12.35 -16.49
C GLN A 147 -9.97 10.98 -16.40
N LEU A 148 -9.63 10.52 -15.19
CA LEU A 148 -9.04 9.19 -14.98
C LEU A 148 -10.05 8.06 -15.15
N LEU A 149 -11.35 8.38 -15.19
CA LEU A 149 -12.46 7.44 -15.33
C LEU A 149 -13.04 7.39 -16.76
N SER A 150 -12.76 8.40 -17.60
CA SER A 150 -13.46 8.64 -18.88
C SER A 150 -12.65 8.39 -20.17
N GLY A 151 -11.43 7.83 -20.09
CA GLY A 151 -10.51 7.69 -21.24
C GLY A 151 -10.39 6.30 -21.89
N GLU A 152 -9.71 6.25 -23.05
CA GLU A 152 -9.49 5.10 -23.97
C GLU A 152 -8.62 3.93 -23.45
N ASN A 153 -8.25 3.91 -22.16
CA ASN A 153 -7.59 2.73 -21.59
C ASN A 153 -8.59 1.62 -21.31
N ILE A 154 -8.11 0.44 -20.91
CA ILE A 154 -8.91 -0.56 -20.18
C ILE A 154 -9.67 0.22 -19.09
N GLY A 155 -10.94 0.55 -19.35
CA GLY A 155 -11.49 1.80 -18.81
C GLY A 155 -11.62 1.69 -17.30
N ASN A 156 -10.88 2.48 -16.53
CA ASN A 156 -11.01 2.49 -15.07
C ASN A 156 -12.48 2.69 -14.67
N GLY A 157 -13.24 3.50 -15.43
CA GLY A 157 -14.70 3.61 -15.28
C GLY A 157 -15.45 2.30 -15.55
N SER A 158 -15.13 1.59 -16.64
CA SER A 158 -15.72 0.28 -16.97
C SER A 158 -15.38 -0.79 -15.93
N LEU A 159 -14.14 -0.86 -15.46
CA LEU A 159 -13.70 -1.77 -14.40
C LEU A 159 -14.38 -1.43 -13.08
N LEU A 160 -14.46 -0.14 -12.72
CA LEU A 160 -15.17 0.30 -11.52
C LEU A 160 -16.64 -0.12 -11.57
N LEU A 161 -17.31 0.05 -12.71
CA LEU A 161 -18.68 -0.41 -12.92
C LEU A 161 -18.78 -1.93 -12.80
N GLN A 162 -17.89 -2.69 -13.43
CA GLN A 162 -17.83 -4.15 -13.34
C GLN A 162 -17.67 -4.60 -11.87
N TRP A 163 -16.74 -4.01 -11.13
CA TRP A 163 -16.54 -4.32 -9.71
C TRP A 163 -17.75 -3.93 -8.87
N ALA A 164 -18.38 -2.79 -9.12
CA ALA A 164 -19.59 -2.38 -8.41
C ALA A 164 -20.77 -3.36 -8.63
N VAL A 165 -20.91 -3.89 -9.85
CA VAL A 165 -21.91 -4.94 -10.15
C VAL A 165 -21.55 -6.26 -9.44
N MET A 166 -20.30 -6.74 -9.55
CA MET A 166 -19.89 -8.03 -8.97
C MET A 166 -19.87 -8.02 -7.44
N SER A 167 -19.49 -6.90 -6.82
CA SER A 167 -19.45 -6.72 -5.37
C SER A 167 -20.84 -6.49 -4.75
N LYS A 168 -21.90 -6.49 -5.55
CA LYS A 168 -23.28 -6.20 -5.13
C LYS A 168 -23.40 -4.87 -4.38
N MET A 169 -22.57 -3.86 -4.71
CA MET A 169 -22.65 -2.53 -4.11
C MET A 169 -24.05 -1.90 -4.26
N PHE A 170 -24.86 -2.39 -5.20
CA PHE A 170 -26.26 -1.99 -5.44
C PHE A 170 -27.31 -3.12 -5.28
N GLY A 171 -26.99 -4.22 -4.61
CA GLY A 171 -28.02 -5.11 -4.01
C GLY A 171 -28.68 -6.20 -4.86
N LYS A 172 -28.13 -6.66 -6.00
CA LYS A 172 -28.64 -7.88 -6.69
C LYS A 172 -27.54 -8.80 -7.21
N SER A 173 -27.79 -10.10 -7.15
CA SER A 173 -26.86 -11.21 -7.39
C SER A 173 -26.64 -11.53 -8.86
N CYS A 174 -25.38 -11.55 -9.29
CA CYS A 174 -24.92 -12.34 -10.45
C CYS A 174 -23.76 -13.24 -9.99
N THR A 175 -23.91 -14.54 -10.21
CA THR A 175 -22.93 -15.58 -9.88
C THR A 175 -21.72 -15.51 -10.83
N PRO A 176 -20.47 -15.51 -10.34
CA PRO A 176 -19.31 -15.35 -11.22
C PRO A 176 -18.75 -16.70 -11.68
N SER A 177 -19.14 -17.13 -12.87
CA SER A 177 -18.54 -18.30 -13.56
C SER A 177 -17.25 -17.97 -14.33
N LEU A 178 -16.76 -16.72 -14.27
CA LEU A 178 -15.63 -16.23 -15.09
C LEU A 178 -14.37 -15.86 -14.29
N LEU A 179 -14.42 -15.86 -12.96
CA LEU A 179 -13.29 -15.45 -12.10
C LEU A 179 -12.18 -16.51 -11.96
N ALA A 180 -12.41 -17.75 -12.41
CA ALA A 180 -11.40 -18.80 -12.34
C ALA A 180 -10.24 -18.64 -13.34
N LEU A 181 -10.34 -17.71 -14.30
CA LEU A 181 -9.36 -17.57 -15.40
C LEU A 181 -8.41 -16.37 -15.25
N MET A 182 -8.49 -15.56 -14.19
CA MET A 182 -7.61 -14.40 -14.00
C MET A 182 -6.49 -14.60 -12.96
N PHE A 183 -6.21 -15.85 -12.56
CA PHE A 183 -5.12 -16.18 -11.63
C PHE A 183 -4.18 -17.29 -12.17
N TYR A 184 -3.84 -17.23 -13.46
CA TYR A 184 -2.63 -17.87 -14.01
C TYR A 184 -1.80 -16.85 -14.77
#